data_AF-A0AA40ZV29-F1
#
_entry.id   AF-A0AA40ZV29-F1
#
_cell.length_a   1.000
_cell.length_b   1.000
_cell.length_c   1.000
_cell.angle_alpha   90.00
_cell.angle_beta   90.00
_cell.angle_gamma   90.00
#
_symmetry.space_group_name_H-M   'P 1'
#
loop_
_entity.id
_entity.type
_entity.pdbx_description
1 polymer ?
#
loop_
_entity_poly.entity_id
_entity_poly.type
_entity_poly.pdbx_seq_one_letter_code
_entity_poly.pdbx_strand_id
1 'polypeptide(L)'
;DMKKGYKATCRYNLAKDCFILSFCLMGINSADLYNATEMKGNTIIYCRTKTKARRLDKAKMMVDIPKIIQPIIDKYRDKTGRRLFNFYQYYCDEKGFNKAINYGLKEIGSILGVDDLEYYAARHSWATIALNKVGIDKYIVHAALNHIDDSMKVTDIYIERDFVNENKANAKVVKYVFSK
;
A
#
# COMPACT_ATOMS: atom_id res chain seq x y z
N ASP A 1 32.65 -24.34 -11.38
CA ASP A 1 31.96 -23.62 -10.29
C ASP A 1 30.86 -22.68 -10.79
N MET A 2 29.62 -23.15 -10.79
CA MET A 2 28.44 -22.33 -11.09
C MET A 2 28.14 -21.40 -9.91
N LYS A 3 28.53 -20.13 -10.01
CA LYS A 3 28.00 -19.09 -9.13
C LYS A 3 26.54 -18.85 -9.51
N LYS A 4 25.60 -19.30 -8.66
CA LYS A 4 24.17 -19.01 -8.74
C LYS A 4 23.96 -17.50 -8.89
N GLY A 5 23.66 -17.05 -10.11
CA GLY A 5 23.20 -15.70 -10.35
C GLY A 5 21.84 -15.53 -9.67
N TYR A 6 21.81 -14.78 -8.57
CA TYR A 6 20.57 -14.19 -8.09
C TYR A 6 19.98 -13.41 -9.29
N LYS A 7 18.82 -13.83 -9.80
CA LYS A 7 18.05 -12.98 -10.73
C LYS A 7 17.80 -11.67 -10.01
N ALA A 8 18.59 -10.64 -10.31
CA ALA A 8 18.36 -9.30 -9.79
C ALA A 8 16.92 -8.95 -10.15
N THR A 9 16.09 -8.68 -9.14
CA THR A 9 14.75 -8.17 -9.36
C THR A 9 14.91 -6.85 -10.12
N CYS A 10 14.54 -6.83 -11.39
CA CYS A 10 14.62 -5.61 -12.19
C CYS A 10 13.85 -4.50 -11.46
N ARG A 11 14.49 -3.36 -11.20
CA ARG A 11 13.91 -2.24 -10.44
C ARG A 11 12.62 -1.75 -11.09
N TYR A 12 12.53 -1.79 -12.42
CA TYR A 12 11.30 -1.56 -13.17
C TYR A 12 10.13 -2.44 -12.69
N ASN A 13 10.33 -3.77 -12.67
CA ASN A 13 9.27 -4.70 -12.27
C ASN A 13 8.91 -4.58 -10.79
N LEU A 14 9.91 -4.36 -9.93
CA LEU A 14 9.66 -4.07 -8.51
C LEU A 14 8.81 -2.81 -8.36
N ALA A 15 9.18 -1.73 -9.04
CA ALA A 15 8.49 -0.45 -8.98
C ALA A 15 7.04 -0.57 -9.45
N LYS A 16 6.81 -1.21 -10.60
CA LYS A 16 5.47 -1.47 -11.14
C LYS A 16 4.61 -2.24 -10.14
N ASP A 17 5.13 -3.36 -9.64
CA ASP A 17 4.37 -4.24 -8.75
C ASP A 17 4.09 -3.56 -7.40
N CYS A 18 5.08 -2.87 -6.82
CA CYS A 18 4.89 -2.13 -5.58
C CYS A 18 3.93 -0.95 -5.75
N PHE A 19 3.93 -0.26 -6.90
CA PHE A 19 2.97 0.80 -7.19
C PHE A 19 1.53 0.25 -7.23
N ILE A 20 1.33 -0.89 -7.92
CA ILE A 20 0.04 -1.58 -7.96
C ILE A 20 -0.38 -2.05 -6.57
N LEU A 21 0.53 -2.64 -5.79
CA LEU A 21 0.26 -3.01 -4.39
C LEU A 21 -0.15 -1.80 -3.57
N SER A 22 0.58 -0.69 -3.66
CA SER A 22 0.23 0.54 -2.96
C SER A 22 -1.19 0.97 -3.32
N PHE A 23 -1.47 1.14 -4.61
CA PHE A 23 -2.77 1.58 -5.10
C PHE A 23 -3.91 0.67 -4.64
N CYS A 24 -3.79 -0.64 -4.86
CA CYS A 24 -4.83 -1.63 -4.54
C CYS A 24 -4.98 -1.91 -3.04
N LEU A 25 -3.99 -1.56 -2.22
CA LEU A 25 -4.04 -1.68 -0.76
C LEU A 25 -4.25 -0.31 -0.09
N MET A 26 -5.14 0.50 -0.65
CA MET A 26 -5.53 1.83 -0.13
C MET A 26 -4.35 2.78 0.09
N GLY A 27 -3.41 2.78 -0.84
CA GLY A 27 -2.23 3.63 -0.82
C GLY A 27 -1.20 3.25 0.24
N ILE A 28 -1.10 2.00 0.70
CA ILE A 28 -0.12 1.60 1.73
C ILE A 28 1.30 2.15 1.41
N ASN A 29 1.95 2.73 2.42
CA ASN A 29 3.30 3.29 2.28
C ASN A 29 4.36 2.19 2.11
N SER A 30 5.49 2.52 1.47
CA SER A 30 6.57 1.54 1.27
C SER A 30 7.14 1.02 2.59
N ALA A 31 7.24 1.87 3.62
CA ALA A 31 7.70 1.45 4.95
C ALA A 31 6.71 0.51 5.64
N ASP A 32 5.40 0.76 5.47
CA ASP A 32 4.36 -0.08 6.02
C ASP A 32 4.31 -1.42 5.29
N LEU A 33 4.43 -1.41 3.96
CA LEU A 33 4.53 -2.59 3.12
C LEU A 33 5.77 -3.43 3.45
N TYR A 34 6.93 -2.77 3.63
CA TYR A 34 8.18 -3.42 4.01
C TYR A 34 8.10 -4.13 5.36
N ASN A 35 7.43 -3.50 6.32
CA ASN A 35 7.35 -3.96 7.72
C ASN A 35 6.08 -4.76 8.04
N ALA A 36 5.21 -5.04 7.06
CA ALA A 36 3.97 -5.76 7.30
C ALA A 36 4.24 -7.20 7.77
N THR A 37 3.57 -7.64 8.85
CA THR A 37 3.76 -8.96 9.46
C THR A 37 2.47 -9.75 9.65
N GLU A 38 1.31 -9.09 9.72
CA GLU A 38 0.05 -9.72 10.13
C GLU A 38 -0.96 -9.77 8.99
N MET A 39 -1.53 -10.95 8.77
CA MET A 39 -2.63 -11.18 7.84
C MET A 39 -3.64 -12.12 8.50
N LYS A 40 -4.94 -11.80 8.41
CA LYS A 40 -6.03 -12.68 8.84
C LYS A 40 -6.90 -12.98 7.65
N GLY A 41 -6.95 -14.26 7.25
CA GLY A 41 -7.60 -14.65 6.00
C GLY A 41 -7.00 -13.89 4.81
N ASN A 42 -7.79 -13.02 4.18
CA ASN A 42 -7.41 -12.22 3.04
C ASN A 42 -7.17 -10.73 3.37
N THR A 43 -7.04 -10.39 4.66
CA THR A 43 -6.93 -9.01 5.14
C THR A 43 -5.56 -8.77 5.74
N ILE A 44 -4.82 -7.79 5.22
CA ILE A 44 -3.56 -7.32 5.79
C ILE A 44 -3.86 -6.39 6.96
N ILE A 45 -3.18 -6.61 8.08
CA ILE A 45 -3.30 -5.80 9.29
C ILE A 45 -1.95 -5.14 9.59
N TYR A 46 -1.94 -3.83 9.74
CA TYR A 46 -0.72 -3.10 10.06
C TYR A 46 -1.01 -1.82 10.85
N CYS A 47 0.02 -1.29 11.51
CA CYS A 47 -0.02 0.01 12.18
C CYS A 47 0.88 0.98 11.42
N ARG A 48 0.33 2.12 10.96
CA ARG A 48 1.09 3.06 10.12
C ARG A 48 2.34 3.58 10.82
N THR A 49 3.50 3.30 10.25
CA THR A 49 4.82 3.62 10.80
C THR A 49 4.97 5.11 11.11
N LYS A 50 4.44 5.98 10.25
CA LYS A 50 4.53 7.46 10.39
C LYS A 50 3.83 8.00 11.64
N THR A 51 2.74 7.36 12.08
CA THR A 51 1.79 7.93 13.04
C THR A 51 1.53 7.04 14.26
N LYS A 52 1.87 5.75 14.21
CA LYS A 52 1.58 4.76 15.27
C LYS A 52 2.05 5.16 16.65
N ALA A 53 3.20 5.83 16.76
CA ALA A 53 3.79 6.21 18.05
C ALA A 53 3.07 7.36 18.76
N ARG A 54 2.23 8.13 18.05
CA ARG A 54 1.53 9.32 18.59
C ARG A 54 0.03 9.14 18.71
N ARG A 55 -0.51 7.97 18.32
CA ARG A 55 -1.95 7.71 18.28
C ARG A 55 -2.33 6.59 19.24
N LEU A 56 -3.43 6.78 19.97
CA LEU A 56 -3.97 5.79 20.91
C LEU A 56 -4.39 4.50 20.20
N ASP A 57 -5.00 4.63 19.01
CA ASP A 57 -5.39 3.50 18.14
C ASP A 57 -4.22 2.83 17.40
N LYS A 58 -2.97 3.23 17.70
CA LYS A 58 -1.73 2.81 17.03
C LYS A 58 -1.73 3.05 15.52
N ALA A 59 -2.63 3.88 14.98
CA ALA A 59 -2.80 4.08 13.55
C ALA A 59 -3.07 2.76 12.79
N LYS A 60 -3.86 1.87 13.39
CA LYS A 60 -4.20 0.57 12.80
C LYS A 60 -4.93 0.74 11.46
N MET A 61 -4.63 -0.16 10.54
CA MET A 61 -5.28 -0.34 9.24
C MET A 61 -5.57 -1.81 9.00
N MET A 62 -6.73 -2.10 8.41
CA MET A 62 -7.11 -3.42 7.94
C MET A 62 -7.55 -3.31 6.48
N VAL A 63 -6.86 -4.03 5.60
CA VAL A 63 -7.03 -3.89 4.15
C VAL A 63 -7.21 -5.24 3.51
N ASP A 64 -8.38 -5.47 2.94
CA ASP A 64 -8.69 -6.68 2.17
C ASP A 64 -7.90 -6.66 0.86
N ILE A 65 -7.28 -7.78 0.53
CA ILE A 65 -6.48 -7.95 -0.68
C ILE A 65 -7.44 -8.15 -1.88
N PRO A 66 -7.47 -7.25 -2.87
CA PRO A 66 -8.26 -7.48 -4.07
C PRO A 66 -7.70 -8.66 -4.88
N LYS A 67 -8.57 -9.56 -5.37
CA LYS A 67 -8.16 -10.76 -6.12
C LYS A 67 -7.20 -10.45 -7.29
N ILE A 68 -7.36 -9.31 -7.94
CA ILE A 68 -6.54 -8.89 -9.10
C ILE A 68 -5.05 -8.75 -8.75
N ILE A 69 -4.70 -8.46 -7.49
CA ILE A 69 -3.31 -8.35 -7.05
C ILE A 69 -2.78 -9.63 -6.37
N GLN A 70 -3.59 -10.69 -6.27
CA GLN A 70 -3.17 -11.95 -5.65
C GLN A 70 -1.86 -12.51 -6.26
N PRO A 71 -1.65 -12.49 -7.59
CA PRO A 71 -0.39 -12.93 -8.17
C PRO A 71 0.83 -12.13 -7.68
N ILE A 72 0.66 -10.83 -7.41
CA ILE A 72 1.74 -9.98 -6.89
C ILE A 72 1.97 -10.28 -5.41
N ILE A 73 0.92 -10.49 -4.63
CA ILE A 73 1.02 -10.93 -3.23
C ILE A 73 1.83 -12.23 -3.14
N ASP A 74 1.50 -13.23 -3.96
CA ASP A 74 2.18 -14.52 -3.94
C ASP A 74 3.62 -14.45 -4.45
N LYS A 75 3.90 -13.59 -5.44
CA LYS A 75 5.25 -13.33 -5.95
C LYS A 75 6.19 -12.81 -4.86
N TYR A 76 5.71 -11.91 -3.99
CA TYR A 76 6.53 -11.29 -2.94
C TYR A 76 6.34 -11.91 -1.56
N ARG A 77 5.53 -12.96 -1.44
CA ARG A 77 5.27 -13.63 -0.16
C ARG A 77 6.58 -14.07 0.50
N ASP A 78 6.74 -13.72 1.77
CA ASP A 78 7.82 -14.25 2.58
C ASP A 78 7.54 -15.71 2.94
N LYS A 79 8.46 -16.59 2.54
CA LYS A 79 8.37 -18.03 2.80
C LYS A 79 8.87 -18.41 4.20
N THR A 80 9.54 -17.50 4.91
CA THR A 80 10.06 -17.75 6.27
C THR A 80 9.03 -17.47 7.36
N GLY A 81 7.99 -16.69 7.05
CA GLY A 81 6.96 -16.26 8.01
C GLY A 81 7.39 -15.12 8.94
N ARG A 82 8.57 -14.51 8.74
CA ARG A 82 9.03 -13.38 9.56
C ARG A 82 8.26 -12.10 9.25
N ARG A 83 7.90 -11.89 7.99
CA ARG A 83 7.06 -10.79 7.50
C ARG A 83 6.01 -11.35 6.53
N LEU A 84 5.14 -10.49 6.02
CA LEU A 84 4.24 -10.86 4.93
C LEU A 84 4.97 -10.91 3.59
N PHE A 85 5.90 -9.98 3.38
CA PHE A 85 6.64 -9.84 2.13
C PHE A 85 8.15 -9.99 2.33
N ASN A 86 8.80 -10.58 1.34
CA ASN A 86 10.23 -10.93 1.35
C ASN A 86 11.19 -9.74 1.12
N PHE A 87 10.68 -8.50 1.04
CA PHE A 87 11.50 -7.33 0.71
C PHE A 87 12.70 -7.15 1.65
N TYR A 88 12.54 -7.46 2.95
CA TYR A 88 13.61 -7.37 3.95
C TYR A 88 14.78 -8.34 3.73
N GLN A 89 14.61 -9.35 2.87
CA GLN A 89 15.69 -10.27 2.50
C GLN A 89 16.62 -9.67 1.44
N TYR A 90 16.14 -8.64 0.72
CA TYR A 90 16.85 -8.00 -0.40
C TYR A 90 17.27 -6.56 -0.12
N TYR A 91 16.65 -5.90 0.86
CA TYR A 91 16.94 -4.53 1.25
C TYR A 91 17.23 -4.49 2.75
N CYS A 92 18.21 -3.68 3.15
CA CYS A 92 18.64 -3.57 4.54
C CYS A 92 17.54 -2.96 5.42
N ASP A 93 16.85 -1.93 4.92
CA ASP A 93 15.82 -1.19 5.64
C ASP A 93 14.73 -0.66 4.68
N GLU A 94 13.66 -0.05 5.25
CA GLU A 94 12.59 0.53 4.45
C GLU A 94 13.04 1.69 3.55
N LYS A 95 14.14 2.38 3.90
CA LYS A 95 14.66 3.52 3.14
C LYS A 95 15.33 3.05 1.86
N GLY A 96 16.17 2.00 1.95
CA GLY A 96 16.78 1.34 0.82
C GLY A 96 15.75 0.72 -0.11
N PHE A 97 14.71 0.09 0.45
CA PHE A 97 13.57 -0.42 -0.31
C PHE A 97 12.83 0.70 -1.06
N ASN A 98 12.48 1.79 -0.37
CA ASN A 98 11.81 2.94 -1.00
C ASN A 98 12.65 3.55 -2.14
N LYS A 99 13.96 3.71 -1.91
CA LYS A 99 14.89 4.22 -2.92
C LYS A 99 14.94 3.31 -4.15
N ALA A 100 14.96 1.99 -3.96
CA ALA A 100 14.94 1.02 -5.06
C ALA A 100 13.65 1.11 -5.90
N ILE A 101 12.50 1.27 -5.24
CA ILE A 101 11.21 1.48 -5.93
C ILE A 101 11.23 2.78 -6.73
N ASN A 102 11.61 3.90 -6.12
CA ASN A 102 11.60 5.20 -6.80
C ASN A 102 12.58 5.25 -7.98
N TYR A 103 13.69 4.52 -7.94
CA TYR A 103 14.55 4.38 -9.13
C TYR A 103 13.83 3.72 -10.31
N GLY A 104 13.07 2.64 -10.07
CA GLY A 104 12.28 2.02 -11.13
C GLY A 104 11.09 2.87 -11.58
N LEU A 105 10.51 3.67 -10.67
CA LEU A 105 9.42 4.59 -11.04
C LEU A 105 9.89 5.76 -11.90
N LYS A 106 11.13 6.25 -11.73
CA LYS A 106 11.72 7.24 -12.65
C LYS A 106 11.83 6.71 -14.07
N GLU A 107 12.22 5.44 -14.23
CA GLU A 107 12.28 4.77 -15.53
C GLU A 107 10.86 4.64 -16.14
N ILE A 108 9.89 4.15 -15.35
CA ILE A 108 8.49 4.05 -15.77
C ILE A 108 7.91 5.41 -16.15
N GLY A 109 8.15 6.45 -15.33
CA GLY A 109 7.69 7.81 -15.56
C GLY A 109 8.23 8.37 -16.88
N SER A 110 9.53 8.19 -17.15
CA SER A 110 10.14 8.59 -18.41
C SER A 110 9.50 7.92 -19.63
N ILE A 111 9.18 6.62 -19.55
CA ILE A 111 8.51 5.88 -20.64
C ILE A 111 7.09 6.39 -20.86
N LEU A 112 6.37 6.71 -19.78
CA LEU A 112 4.98 7.16 -19.84
C LEU A 112 4.83 8.68 -20.09
N GLY A 113 5.93 9.43 -20.13
CA GLY A 113 5.88 10.90 -20.20
C GLY A 113 5.29 11.54 -18.93
N VAL A 114 5.46 10.89 -17.77
CA VAL A 114 5.02 11.38 -16.46
C VAL A 114 6.24 11.86 -15.68
N ASP A 115 6.33 13.17 -15.50
CA ASP A 115 7.39 13.79 -14.73
C ASP A 115 7.27 13.46 -13.24
N ASP A 116 8.44 13.24 -12.61
CA ASP A 116 8.59 13.00 -11.18
C ASP A 116 7.66 11.93 -10.60
N LEU A 117 7.49 10.82 -11.33
CA LEU A 117 6.69 9.69 -10.85
C LEU A 117 7.35 9.06 -9.62
N GLU A 118 6.74 9.30 -8.46
CA GLU A 118 7.16 8.75 -7.18
C GLU A 118 6.15 7.75 -6.61
N TYR A 119 6.61 6.94 -5.65
CA TYR A 119 5.76 5.93 -5.00
C TYR A 119 4.51 6.53 -4.34
N TYR A 120 4.60 7.77 -3.85
CA TYR A 120 3.48 8.44 -3.20
C TYR A 120 2.33 8.78 -4.16
N ALA A 121 2.62 8.84 -5.47
CA ALA A 121 1.60 9.07 -6.50
C ALA A 121 0.51 7.98 -6.52
N ALA A 122 0.81 6.74 -6.10
CA ALA A 122 -0.18 5.68 -5.98
C ALA A 122 -1.28 6.02 -4.96
N ARG A 123 -0.91 6.54 -3.78
CA ARG A 123 -1.87 6.99 -2.76
C ARG A 123 -2.68 8.17 -3.25
N HIS A 124 -2.03 9.17 -3.85
CA HIS A 124 -2.73 10.34 -4.38
C HIS A 124 -3.73 9.97 -5.48
N SER A 125 -3.33 9.07 -6.37
CA SER A 125 -4.18 8.58 -7.45
C SER A 125 -5.40 7.85 -6.88
N TRP A 126 -5.21 6.96 -5.91
CA TRP A 126 -6.33 6.25 -5.27
C TRP A 126 -7.35 7.23 -4.68
N ALA A 127 -6.88 8.22 -3.90
CA ALA A 127 -7.76 9.21 -3.26
C ALA A 127 -8.51 10.06 -4.28
N THR A 128 -7.82 10.53 -5.32
CA THR A 128 -8.39 11.36 -6.38
C THR A 128 -9.44 10.59 -7.18
N ILE A 129 -9.17 9.33 -7.53
CA ILE A 129 -10.11 8.48 -8.26
C ILE A 129 -11.32 8.15 -7.38
N ALA A 130 -11.10 7.79 -6.12
CA ALA A 130 -12.16 7.48 -5.17
C ALA A 130 -13.17 8.63 -5.08
N LEU A 131 -12.68 9.85 -4.85
CA LEU A 131 -13.55 11.02 -4.72
C LEU A 131 -14.16 11.43 -6.07
N ASN A 132 -13.32 11.68 -7.08
CA ASN A 132 -13.76 12.41 -8.29
C ASN A 132 -14.36 11.53 -9.39
N LYS A 133 -14.11 10.22 -9.35
CA LYS A 133 -14.52 9.29 -10.42
C LYS A 133 -15.48 8.22 -9.94
N VAL A 134 -15.31 7.75 -8.70
CA VAL A 134 -16.15 6.70 -8.11
C VAL A 134 -17.25 7.29 -7.21
N GLY A 135 -17.11 8.55 -6.77
CA GLY A 135 -18.08 9.22 -5.91
C GLY A 135 -18.07 8.70 -4.47
N ILE A 136 -16.91 8.27 -3.98
CA ILE A 136 -16.73 7.91 -2.57
C ILE A 136 -16.74 9.18 -1.73
N ASP A 137 -17.52 9.17 -0.66
CA ASP A 137 -17.60 10.29 0.27
C ASP A 137 -16.22 10.69 0.84
N LYS A 138 -16.01 11.99 0.99
CA LYS A 138 -14.73 12.55 1.43
C LYS A 138 -14.32 12.03 2.81
N TYR A 139 -15.25 11.84 3.74
CA TYR A 139 -14.96 11.26 5.05
C TYR A 139 -14.39 9.85 4.92
N ILE A 140 -14.99 9.00 4.07
CA ILE A 140 -14.48 7.64 3.81
C ILE A 140 -13.09 7.68 3.17
N VAL A 141 -12.84 8.62 2.25
CA VAL A 141 -11.49 8.81 1.66
C VAL A 141 -10.48 9.19 2.75
N HIS A 142 -10.81 10.14 3.63
CA HIS A 142 -9.94 10.53 4.74
C HIS A 142 -9.67 9.36 5.71
N ALA A 143 -10.70 8.60 6.05
CA ALA A 143 -10.58 7.40 6.87
C ALA A 143 -9.65 6.37 6.22
N ALA A 144 -9.83 6.06 4.93
CA ALA A 144 -8.99 5.11 4.19
C ALA A 144 -7.52 5.52 4.12
N LEU A 145 -7.23 6.83 4.07
CA LEU A 145 -5.86 7.35 4.14
C LEU A 145 -5.27 7.37 5.57
N ASN A 146 -6.07 6.94 6.55
CA ASN A 146 -5.77 6.95 7.98
C ASN A 146 -5.49 8.37 8.50
N HIS A 147 -6.15 9.38 7.94
CA HIS A 147 -6.09 10.75 8.44
C HIS A 147 -6.99 10.87 9.68
N ILE A 148 -6.58 11.69 10.64
CA ILE A 148 -7.43 12.08 11.78
C ILE A 148 -8.10 13.39 11.40
N ASP A 149 -9.40 13.48 11.69
CA ASP A 149 -10.07 14.77 11.77
C ASP A 149 -9.95 15.28 13.22
N ASP A 150 -9.21 16.38 13.40
CA ASP A 150 -8.98 16.96 14.72
C ASP A 150 -10.29 17.37 15.42
N SER A 151 -11.35 17.65 14.66
CA SER A 151 -12.67 17.99 15.18
C SER A 151 -13.49 16.80 15.69
N MET A 152 -13.15 15.57 15.25
CA MET A 152 -13.88 14.34 15.61
C MET A 152 -13.12 13.44 16.60
N LYS A 153 -11.91 13.85 17.03
CA LYS A 153 -11.04 13.09 17.93
C LYS A 153 -11.72 12.54 19.19
N VAL A 154 -12.61 13.31 19.81
CA VAL A 154 -13.30 12.90 21.05
C VAL A 154 -14.32 11.81 20.77
N THR A 155 -15.09 11.93 19.69
CA THR A 155 -16.11 10.95 19.28
C THR A 155 -15.48 9.62 18.86
N ASP A 156 -14.34 9.68 18.16
CA ASP A 156 -13.62 8.49 17.70
C ASP A 156 -13.02 7.65 18.85
N ILE A 157 -12.88 8.20 20.07
CA ILE A 157 -12.40 7.43 21.24
C ILE A 157 -13.42 6.38 21.69
N TYR A 158 -14.72 6.60 21.44
CA TYR A 158 -15.80 5.77 21.94
C TYR A 158 -16.37 4.78 20.91
N ILE A 159 -15.91 4.87 19.65
CA ILE A 159 -16.40 4.04 18.55
C ILE A 159 -15.26 3.14 18.09
N GLU A 160 -15.44 1.82 18.22
CA GLU A 160 -14.50 0.88 17.60
C GLU A 160 -14.58 1.02 16.09
N ARG A 161 -13.45 1.39 15.47
CA ARG A 161 -13.38 1.58 14.03
C ARG A 161 -13.55 0.24 13.30
N ASP A 162 -14.64 0.13 12.54
CA ASP A 162 -14.85 -0.93 11.56
C ASP A 162 -14.34 -0.48 10.17
N PHE A 163 -13.42 -1.25 9.57
CA PHE A 163 -12.78 -0.95 8.28
C PHE A 163 -13.65 -1.35 7.07
N VAL A 164 -14.89 -1.80 7.29
CA VAL A 164 -15.80 -2.27 6.23
C VAL A 164 -16.05 -1.21 5.16
N ASN A 165 -16.25 0.05 5.53
CA ASN A 165 -16.59 1.11 4.56
C ASN A 165 -15.38 1.48 3.69
N GLU A 166 -14.19 1.53 4.26
CA GLU A 166 -12.94 1.77 3.54
C GLU A 166 -12.65 0.61 2.56
N ASN A 167 -12.85 -0.64 2.99
CA ASN A 167 -12.67 -1.80 2.12
C ASN A 167 -13.71 -1.87 0.99
N LYS A 168 -14.98 -1.52 1.27
CA LYS A 168 -16.02 -1.35 0.23
C LYS A 168 -15.62 -0.26 -0.77
N ALA A 169 -15.10 0.87 -0.30
CA ALA A 169 -14.62 1.94 -1.16
C ALA A 169 -13.45 1.47 -2.03
N ASN A 170 -12.46 0.79 -1.42
CA ASN A 170 -11.32 0.24 -2.14
C ASN A 170 -11.75 -0.73 -3.25
N ALA A 171 -12.68 -1.64 -2.95
CA ALA A 171 -13.21 -2.57 -3.94
C ALA A 171 -13.86 -1.85 -5.14
N LYS A 172 -14.62 -0.77 -4.91
CA LYS A 172 -15.20 0.05 -5.98
C LYS A 172 -14.13 0.76 -6.81
N VAL A 173 -13.10 1.31 -6.18
CA VAL A 173 -11.98 1.99 -6.86
C VAL A 173 -11.17 1.03 -7.72
N VAL A 174 -10.81 -0.13 -7.18
CA VAL A 174 -10.08 -1.16 -7.92
C VAL A 174 -10.93 -1.66 -9.09
N LYS A 175 -12.23 -1.92 -8.89
CA LYS A 175 -13.13 -2.29 -9.99
C LYS A 175 -13.18 -1.20 -11.08
N TYR A 176 -13.29 0.07 -10.71
CA TYR A 176 -13.32 1.18 -11.68
C TYR A 176 -12.06 1.26 -12.55
N VAL A 177 -10.88 1.00 -11.97
CA VAL A 177 -9.59 1.10 -12.69
C VAL A 177 -9.31 -0.14 -13.54
N PHE A 178 -9.62 -1.34 -13.04
CA PHE A 178 -9.20 -2.61 -13.66
C PHE A 178 -10.31 -3.36 -14.39
N SER A 179 -11.55 -2.87 -14.42
CA SER A 179 -12.67 -3.47 -15.16
C SER A 179 -13.04 -2.68 -16.43
N LYS A 180 -12.10 -1.94 -17.00
CA LYS A 180 -12.25 -1.31 -18.31
C LYS A 180 -11.79 -2.23 -19.42
#